data_AF-A0A6A6PW39-F1
#
_entry.id   AF-A0A6A6PW39-F1
#
_cell.length_a   1.000
_cell.length_b   1.000
_cell.length_c   1.000
_cell.angle_alpha   90.00
_cell.angle_beta   90.00
_cell.angle_gamma   90.00
#
_symmetry.space_group_name_H-M   'P 1'
#
loop_
_entity.id
_entity.type
_entity.pdbx_description
1 polymer ?
#
loop_
_entity_poly.entity_id
_entity_poly.type
_entity_poly.pdbx_seq_one_letter_code
_entity_poly.pdbx_strand_id
1 'polypeptide(L)'
;MDATFSPQRSNTDEESTLSRAKHVEKHKGYGYLMRDCIIGFADGITVPFALTAGLSSLGQSKLVVLGGLAELFAGSISMGLGAWLAAVTEKQHYELEEAREWREVREKPTEEEEEIFDLFAEYGVDRQAARSVVTALKANEDQWVRFMMDFELKLEKPAIKTACVEGLVMGVSYFIGGLFPLVPYFAFPHNTLHGLFTSIAVTGMVLLLFGFTKARLIGTSWKAAFAGAIQMLIVGSVAAAVAYGIVRAVDSNRNL
;
A
#
# COMPACT_ATOMS: atom_id res chain seq x y z
N MET A 1 54.05 -16.98 -59.23
CA MET A 1 54.87 -15.85 -59.69
C MET A 1 53.93 -14.69 -59.93
N ASP A 2 54.13 -13.66 -59.11
CA ASP A 2 53.63 -12.28 -59.10
C ASP A 2 52.61 -11.77 -60.13
N ALA A 3 51.60 -11.07 -59.61
CA ALA A 3 51.09 -9.81 -60.13
C ALA A 3 50.23 -9.17 -59.00
N THR A 4 50.80 -8.29 -58.19
CA THR A 4 50.78 -6.81 -58.29
C THR A 4 49.57 -6.12 -57.65
N PHE A 5 49.88 -4.95 -57.10
CA PHE A 5 49.22 -4.21 -56.03
C PHE A 5 48.49 -2.96 -56.56
N SER A 6 47.21 -2.80 -56.16
CA SER A 6 46.41 -1.57 -55.85
C SER A 6 46.24 -0.45 -56.92
N PRO A 7 45.37 0.60 -56.75
CA PRO A 7 44.37 0.93 -55.69
C PRO A 7 43.00 1.50 -56.21
N GLN A 8 41.94 1.58 -55.37
CA GLN A 8 41.16 2.83 -55.10
C GLN A 8 40.01 2.65 -54.08
N ARG A 9 39.82 3.71 -53.28
CA ARG A 9 38.94 3.87 -52.11
C ARG A 9 37.44 3.99 -52.46
N SER A 10 36.57 3.57 -51.53
CA SER A 10 35.47 4.42 -51.05
C SER A 10 35.04 4.04 -49.62
N ASN A 11 35.12 5.04 -48.74
CA ASN A 11 34.60 5.08 -47.38
C ASN A 11 33.06 4.94 -47.39
N THR A 12 32.47 4.22 -46.44
CA THR A 12 31.24 4.60 -45.72
C THR A 12 30.94 3.56 -44.65
N ASP A 13 31.27 3.88 -43.40
CA ASP A 13 30.30 4.00 -42.31
C ASP A 13 29.21 2.90 -42.22
N GLU A 14 29.54 1.77 -41.60
CA GLU A 14 28.56 1.03 -40.80
C GLU A 14 29.17 0.74 -39.42
N GLU A 15 29.31 1.85 -38.69
CA GLU A 15 29.32 1.89 -37.25
C GLU A 15 28.07 1.13 -36.77
N SER A 16 28.23 -0.15 -36.40
CA SER A 16 27.17 -0.95 -35.79
C SER A 16 26.97 -0.46 -34.36
N THR A 17 26.38 0.73 -34.24
CA THR A 17 25.77 1.23 -33.02
C THR A 17 24.56 0.34 -32.72
N LEU A 18 24.82 -0.83 -32.12
CA LEU A 18 23.84 -1.56 -31.33
C LEU A 18 23.50 -0.66 -30.13
N SER A 19 22.60 0.29 -30.37
CA SER A 19 21.86 1.01 -29.35
C SER A 19 21.14 -0.04 -28.51
N ARG A 20 21.79 -0.46 -27.42
CA ARG A 20 21.20 -1.28 -26.37
C ARG A 20 20.05 -0.46 -25.79
N ALA A 21 18.85 -0.67 -26.32
CA ALA A 21 17.63 -0.08 -25.80
C ALA A 21 17.63 -0.36 -24.29
N LYS A 22 17.81 0.69 -23.49
CA LYS A 22 17.73 0.59 -22.04
C LYS A 22 16.36 0.00 -21.73
N HIS A 23 16.33 -1.27 -21.32
CA HIS A 23 15.16 -1.87 -20.73
C HIS A 23 14.92 -1.12 -19.40
N VAL A 24 14.16 -0.04 -19.47
CA VAL A 24 13.76 0.73 -18.29
C VAL A 24 12.53 0.03 -17.73
N GLU A 25 12.75 -0.93 -16.85
CA GLU A 25 11.68 -1.46 -16.03
C GLU A 25 11.17 -0.33 -15.11
N LYS A 26 9.91 0.06 -15.31
CA LYS A 26 9.24 1.05 -14.47
C LYS A 26 8.73 0.37 -13.20
N HIS A 27 9.63 -0.01 -12.29
CA HIS A 27 9.26 -0.34 -10.91
C HIS A 27 8.91 0.96 -10.20
N LYS A 28 7.63 1.34 -10.27
CA LYS A 28 7.11 2.58 -9.68
C LYS A 28 7.08 2.43 -8.16
N GLY A 29 7.96 3.14 -7.45
CA GLY A 29 7.95 3.31 -5.98
C GLY A 29 6.74 4.04 -5.39
N TYR A 30 5.57 3.98 -6.05
CA TYR A 30 4.29 4.50 -5.57
C TYR A 30 3.49 3.46 -4.78
N GLY A 31 4.08 2.30 -4.46
CA GLY A 31 3.41 1.18 -3.80
C GLY A 31 2.77 1.57 -2.46
N TYR A 32 3.54 2.23 -1.59
CA TYR A 32 3.08 2.68 -0.26
C TYR A 32 1.94 3.69 -0.35
N LEU A 33 2.08 4.75 -1.16
CA LEU A 33 1.03 5.76 -1.33
C LEU A 33 -0.25 5.18 -1.94
N MET A 34 -0.12 4.28 -2.92
CA MET A 34 -1.28 3.62 -3.53
C MET A 34 -1.96 2.68 -2.54
N ARG A 35 -1.17 1.91 -1.77
CA ARG A 35 -1.66 1.06 -0.68
C ARG A 35 -2.46 1.87 0.33
N ASP A 36 -1.88 2.95 0.85
CA ASP A 36 -2.49 3.76 1.90
C ASP A 36 -3.74 4.50 1.41
N CYS A 37 -3.75 4.94 0.15
CA CYS A 37 -4.94 5.47 -0.50
C CYS A 37 -6.06 4.43 -0.60
N ILE A 38 -5.74 3.21 -1.04
CA ILE A 38 -6.71 2.11 -1.17
C ILE A 38 -7.27 1.73 0.21
N ILE A 39 -6.42 1.57 1.22
CA ILE A 39 -6.83 1.22 2.59
C ILE A 39 -7.70 2.34 3.17
N GLY A 40 -7.22 3.58 3.13
CA GLY A 40 -7.94 4.74 3.67
C GLY A 40 -9.31 4.89 3.01
N PHE A 41 -9.39 4.82 1.69
CA PHE A 41 -10.67 4.94 0.98
C PHE A 41 -11.62 3.77 1.26
N ALA A 42 -11.12 2.54 1.32
CA ALA A 42 -11.92 1.35 1.64
C ALA A 42 -12.61 1.45 3.00
N ASP A 43 -11.84 1.81 4.02
CA ASP A 43 -12.34 1.98 5.39
C ASP A 43 -13.23 3.21 5.49
N GLY A 44 -12.85 4.29 4.81
CA GLY A 44 -13.62 5.52 4.72
C GLY A 44 -15.00 5.31 4.12
N ILE A 45 -15.18 4.39 3.17
CA ILE A 45 -16.52 4.06 2.69
C ILE A 45 -17.26 3.19 3.72
N THR A 46 -16.59 2.19 4.27
CA THR A 46 -17.22 1.08 5.00
C THR A 46 -17.65 1.49 6.41
N VAL A 47 -16.78 2.13 7.18
CA VAL A 47 -17.03 2.43 8.60
C VAL A 47 -18.09 3.54 8.77
N PRO A 48 -18.00 4.68 8.08
CA PRO A 48 -19.02 5.73 8.14
C PRO A 48 -20.37 5.24 7.59
N PHE A 49 -20.38 4.37 6.57
CA PHE A 49 -21.61 3.73 6.10
C PHE A 49 -22.25 2.84 7.16
N ALA A 50 -21.46 1.97 7.79
CA ALA A 50 -21.98 1.09 8.83
C ALA A 50 -22.53 1.88 10.01
N LEU A 51 -21.82 2.92 10.46
CA LEU A 51 -22.28 3.80 11.53
C LEU A 51 -23.58 4.52 11.15
N THR A 52 -23.63 5.16 9.98
CA THR A 52 -24.82 5.92 9.55
C THR A 52 -26.02 5.02 9.33
N ALA A 53 -25.83 3.80 8.81
CA ALA A 53 -26.87 2.78 8.75
C ALA A 53 -27.35 2.40 10.16
N GLY A 54 -26.41 2.16 11.08
CA GLY A 54 -26.67 1.92 12.51
C GLY A 54 -27.56 2.98 13.14
N LEU A 55 -27.13 4.24 13.09
CA LEU A 55 -27.84 5.38 13.68
C LEU A 55 -29.19 5.64 13.01
N SER A 56 -29.34 5.28 11.73
CA SER A 56 -30.62 5.44 11.02
C SER A 56 -31.74 4.58 11.59
N SER A 57 -31.40 3.48 12.28
CA SER A 57 -32.39 2.66 12.99
C SER A 57 -33.15 3.43 14.09
N LEU A 58 -32.56 4.52 14.61
CA LEU A 58 -33.18 5.40 15.62
C LEU A 58 -34.17 6.41 15.01
N GLY A 59 -34.26 6.48 13.68
CA GLY A 59 -35.22 7.33 12.97
C GLY A 59 -34.90 8.83 13.00
N GLN A 60 -33.75 9.27 13.54
CA GLN A 60 -33.38 10.68 13.67
C GLN A 60 -32.22 11.09 12.75
N SER A 61 -32.51 11.71 11.60
CA SER A 61 -31.48 12.19 10.64
C SER A 61 -30.42 13.08 11.28
N LYS A 62 -30.78 13.92 12.26
CA LYS A 62 -29.83 14.79 12.96
C LYS A 62 -28.76 13.99 13.70
N LEU A 63 -29.11 12.86 14.33
CA LEU A 63 -28.15 11.98 14.98
C LEU A 63 -27.22 11.32 13.97
N VAL A 64 -27.77 10.88 12.83
CA VAL A 64 -26.99 10.26 11.75
C VAL A 64 -25.95 11.24 11.21
N VAL A 65 -26.35 12.48 10.92
CA VAL A 65 -25.45 13.50 10.38
C VAL A 65 -24.38 13.90 11.39
N LEU A 66 -24.75 14.19 12.64
CA LEU A 66 -23.79 14.61 13.65
C LEU A 66 -22.82 13.48 14.02
N GLY A 67 -23.34 12.26 14.21
CA GLY A 67 -22.53 11.08 14.51
C GLY A 67 -21.62 10.70 13.35
N GLY A 68 -22.13 10.73 12.12
CA GLY A 68 -21.35 10.46 10.92
C GLY A 68 -20.27 11.50 10.65
N LEU A 69 -20.54 12.79 10.86
CA LEU A 69 -19.50 13.82 10.76
C LEU A 69 -18.43 13.65 11.84
N ALA A 70 -18.84 13.40 13.09
CA ALA A 70 -17.90 13.22 14.19
C ALA A 70 -16.97 12.03 13.92
N GLU A 71 -17.52 10.91 13.45
CA GLU A 71 -16.74 9.73 13.10
C GLU A 71 -15.88 9.96 11.85
N LEU A 72 -16.36 10.67 10.83
CA LEU A 72 -15.58 10.98 9.64
C LEU A 72 -14.31 11.77 9.97
N PHE A 73 -14.43 12.82 10.80
CA PHE A 73 -13.27 13.62 11.22
C PHE A 73 -12.37 12.86 12.19
N ALA A 74 -12.93 12.16 13.18
CA ALA A 74 -12.14 11.39 14.13
C ALA A 74 -11.39 10.25 13.44
N GLY A 75 -12.07 9.51 12.57
CA GLY A 75 -11.54 8.39 11.79
C GLY A 75 -10.45 8.83 10.82
N SER A 76 -10.67 9.90 10.05
CA SER A 76 -9.65 10.42 9.12
C SER A 76 -8.37 10.86 9.83
N ILE A 77 -8.50 11.58 10.94
CA ILE A 77 -7.34 12.00 11.75
C ILE A 77 -6.65 10.77 12.35
N SER A 78 -7.42 9.84 12.93
CA SER A 78 -6.87 8.62 13.55
C SER A 78 -6.10 7.76 12.55
N MET A 79 -6.66 7.50 11.37
CA MET A 79 -5.99 6.71 10.34
C MET A 79 -4.77 7.43 9.77
N GLY A 80 -4.87 8.74 9.52
CA GLY A 80 -3.74 9.52 9.02
C GLY A 80 -2.56 9.57 10.00
N LEU A 81 -2.84 9.80 11.29
CA LEU A 81 -1.81 9.73 12.34
C LEU A 81 -1.27 8.32 12.53
N GLY A 82 -2.13 7.29 12.39
CA GLY A 82 -1.73 5.89 12.45
C GLY A 82 -0.72 5.51 11.37
N ALA A 83 -0.99 5.89 10.10
CA ALA A 83 -0.04 5.69 9.00
C ALA A 83 1.26 6.45 9.20
N TRP A 84 1.18 7.72 9.62
CA TRP A 84 2.37 8.51 9.91
C TRP A 84 3.23 7.87 11.02
N LEU A 85 2.62 7.43 12.12
CA LEU A 85 3.33 6.80 13.23
C LEU A 85 3.95 5.46 12.79
N ALA A 86 3.24 4.66 11.99
CA ALA A 86 3.77 3.42 11.44
C ALA A 86 5.00 3.67 10.57
N ALA A 87 4.94 4.64 9.66
CA ALA A 87 6.07 5.01 8.79
C ALA A 87 7.26 5.57 9.59
N VAL A 88 7.02 6.35 10.65
CA VAL A 88 8.09 6.81 11.56
C VAL A 88 8.72 5.64 12.31
N THR A 89 7.92 4.67 12.77
CA THR A 89 8.40 3.51 13.52
C THR A 89 9.23 2.58 12.63
N GLU A 90 8.77 2.32 11.40
CA GLU A 90 9.49 1.53 10.39
C GLU A 90 10.85 2.17 10.07
N LYS A 91 10.88 3.51 9.96
CA LYS A 91 12.13 4.25 9.80
C LYS A 91 13.07 4.08 11.00
N GLN A 92 12.56 4.22 12.22
CA GLN A 92 13.38 4.06 13.42
C GLN A 92 13.94 2.64 13.53
N HIS A 93 13.14 1.63 13.18
CA HIS A 93 13.59 0.24 13.14
C HIS A 93 14.72 0.06 12.13
N TYR A 94 14.56 0.60 10.91
CA TYR A 94 15.62 0.56 9.89
C TYR A 94 16.93 1.20 10.38
N GLU A 95 16.86 2.40 10.97
CA GLU A 95 18.06 3.12 11.46
C GLU A 95 18.77 2.36 12.59
N LEU A 96 18.01 1.65 13.45
CA LEU A 96 18.57 0.84 14.52
C LEU A 96 19.26 -0.42 14.00
N GLU A 97 18.64 -1.12 13.06
CA GLU A 97 19.24 -2.30 12.44
C GLU A 97 20.45 -1.92 11.56
N GLU A 98 20.39 -0.83 10.79
CA GLU A 98 21.53 -0.34 10.00
C GLU A 98 22.72 -0.04 10.92
N ALA A 99 22.50 0.64 12.05
CA ALA A 99 23.55 0.93 13.02
C ALA A 99 24.11 -0.33 13.72
N ARG A 100 23.27 -1.36 13.90
CA ARG A 100 23.67 -2.65 14.44
C ARG A 100 24.55 -3.42 13.44
N GLU A 101 24.13 -3.46 12.19
CA GLU A 101 24.84 -4.12 11.09
C GLU A 101 26.25 -3.52 10.89
N TRP A 102 26.35 -2.19 10.92
CA TRP A 102 27.64 -1.49 10.90
C TRP A 102 28.58 -1.91 12.03
N ARG A 103 28.03 -2.23 13.21
CA ARG A 103 28.82 -2.69 14.36
C ARG A 103 29.24 -4.14 14.17
N GLU A 104 28.33 -5.00 13.74
CA GLU A 104 28.57 -6.43 13.53
C GLU A 104 29.61 -6.68 12.42
N VAL A 105 29.53 -5.99 11.28
CA VAL A 105 30.54 -6.05 10.20
C VAL A 105 31.94 -5.66 10.67
N ARG A 106 32.06 -4.74 11.64
CA ARG A 106 33.36 -4.26 12.16
C ARG A 106 33.90 -5.09 13.32
N GLU A 107 33.03 -5.49 14.24
CA GLU A 107 33.42 -6.20 15.46
C GLU A 107 33.51 -7.71 15.24
N LYS A 108 32.74 -8.25 14.28
CA LYS A 108 32.60 -9.69 14.04
C LYS A 108 32.63 -10.07 12.54
N PRO A 109 33.60 -9.58 11.74
CA PRO A 109 33.60 -9.76 10.29
C PRO A 109 33.64 -11.22 9.81
N THR A 110 34.11 -12.15 10.65
CA THR A 110 34.11 -13.58 10.33
C THR A 110 32.76 -14.25 10.53
N GLU A 111 31.96 -13.78 11.50
CA GLU A 111 30.58 -14.28 11.70
C GLU A 111 29.70 -13.77 10.54
N GLU A 112 29.73 -12.47 10.25
CA GLU A 112 29.00 -11.85 9.13
C GLU A 112 29.37 -12.43 7.75
N GLU A 113 30.62 -12.84 7.57
CA GLU A 113 31.06 -13.52 6.35
C GLU A 113 30.38 -14.89 6.19
N GLU A 114 30.23 -15.62 7.30
CA GLU A 114 29.57 -16.93 7.30
C GLU A 114 28.08 -16.78 6.96
N GLU A 115 27.43 -15.75 7.46
CA GLU A 115 26.02 -15.46 7.18
C GLU A 115 25.77 -15.22 5.69
N ILE A 116 26.68 -14.52 4.99
CA ILE A 116 26.57 -14.37 3.53
C ILE A 116 26.72 -15.72 2.81
N PHE A 117 27.63 -16.59 3.26
CA PHE A 117 27.77 -17.92 2.67
C PHE A 117 26.52 -18.77 2.90
N ASP A 118 25.94 -18.72 4.09
CA ASP A 118 24.72 -19.44 4.44
C ASP A 118 23.53 -18.92 3.62
N LEU A 119 23.40 -17.60 3.45
CA LEU A 119 22.40 -16.99 2.57
C LEU A 119 22.55 -17.49 1.13
N PHE A 120 23.77 -17.52 0.58
CA PHE A 120 24.00 -18.06 -0.77
C PHE A 120 23.68 -19.55 -0.87
N ALA A 121 23.93 -20.32 0.18
CA ALA A 121 23.61 -21.74 0.24
C ALA A 121 22.09 -22.00 0.16
N GLU A 122 21.24 -21.11 0.70
CA GLU A 122 19.78 -21.19 0.54
C GLU A 122 19.34 -21.13 -0.93
N TYR A 123 20.09 -20.42 -1.77
CA TYR A 123 19.89 -20.36 -3.23
C TYR A 123 20.60 -21.50 -3.99
N GLY A 124 21.23 -22.44 -3.29
CA GLY A 124 22.00 -23.53 -3.87
C GLY A 124 23.33 -23.10 -4.48
N VAL A 125 23.85 -21.93 -4.11
CA VAL A 125 25.16 -21.46 -4.55
C VAL A 125 26.23 -22.05 -3.64
N ASP A 126 27.10 -22.87 -4.23
CA ASP A 126 28.22 -23.48 -3.49
C ASP A 126 29.18 -22.41 -2.94
N ARG A 127 29.78 -22.70 -1.78
CA ARG A 127 30.71 -21.79 -1.09
C ARG A 127 31.87 -21.34 -1.98
N GLN A 128 32.40 -22.23 -2.82
CA GLN A 128 33.50 -21.89 -3.73
C GLN A 128 33.05 -20.87 -4.79
N ALA A 129 31.81 -20.95 -5.26
CA ALA A 129 31.24 -20.00 -6.20
C ALA A 129 30.96 -18.63 -5.55
N ALA A 130 30.44 -18.61 -4.32
CA ALA A 130 30.14 -17.38 -3.59
C ALA A 130 31.40 -16.62 -3.13
N ARG A 131 32.54 -17.31 -2.92
CA ARG A 131 33.75 -16.74 -2.31
C ARG A 131 34.26 -15.45 -2.96
N SER A 132 34.21 -15.37 -4.29
CA SER A 132 34.67 -14.18 -5.02
C SER A 132 33.73 -12.99 -4.80
N VAL A 133 32.41 -13.24 -4.71
CA VAL A 133 31.41 -12.21 -4.43
C VAL A 133 31.56 -11.69 -3.02
N VAL A 134 31.65 -12.59 -2.04
CA VAL A 134 31.89 -12.25 -0.64
C VAL A 134 33.15 -11.40 -0.52
N THR A 135 34.29 -11.85 -1.07
CA THR A 135 35.55 -11.09 -1.04
C THR A 135 35.42 -9.68 -1.63
N ALA A 136 34.64 -9.53 -2.71
CA ALA A 136 34.38 -8.23 -3.32
C ALA A 136 33.48 -7.32 -2.45
N LEU A 137 32.45 -7.88 -1.79
CA LEU A 137 31.62 -7.16 -0.82
C LEU A 137 32.46 -6.68 0.37
N LYS A 138 33.34 -7.55 0.89
CA LYS A 138 34.26 -7.22 1.99
C LYS A 138 35.20 -6.05 1.71
N ALA A 139 35.50 -5.77 0.45
CA ALA A 139 36.36 -4.66 0.07
C ALA A 139 35.70 -3.28 0.29
N ASN A 140 34.38 -3.24 0.50
CA ASN A 140 33.63 -2.01 0.72
C ASN A 140 32.55 -2.24 1.80
N GLU A 141 32.81 -1.74 3.02
CA GLU A 141 31.88 -1.88 4.16
C GLU A 141 30.48 -1.35 3.82
N ASP A 142 30.34 -0.26 3.06
CA ASP A 142 29.03 0.27 2.68
C ASP A 142 28.23 -0.71 1.80
N GLN A 143 28.90 -1.40 0.88
CA GLN A 143 28.23 -2.41 0.03
C GLN A 143 27.95 -3.70 0.81
N TRP A 144 28.80 -4.06 1.76
CA TRP A 144 28.59 -5.20 2.65
C TRP A 144 27.37 -4.98 3.53
N VAL A 145 27.34 -3.89 4.31
CA VAL A 145 26.20 -3.54 5.16
C VAL A 145 24.92 -3.43 4.35
N ARG A 146 24.98 -2.78 3.17
CA ARG A 146 23.81 -2.70 2.30
C ARG A 146 23.33 -4.08 1.83
N PHE A 147 24.24 -4.99 1.51
CA PHE A 147 23.88 -6.35 1.12
C PHE A 147 23.18 -7.10 2.26
N MET A 148 23.69 -6.99 3.49
CA MET A 148 23.07 -7.61 4.66
C MET A 148 21.68 -7.01 4.94
N MET A 149 21.56 -5.68 4.92
CA MET A 149 20.26 -4.99 5.05
C MET A 149 19.25 -5.45 3.98
N ASP A 150 19.67 -5.55 2.71
CA ASP A 150 18.78 -5.88 1.59
C ASP A 150 18.39 -7.37 1.55
N PHE A 151 19.30 -8.29 1.89
CA PHE A 151 19.09 -9.74 1.68
C PHE A 151 18.89 -10.57 2.94
N GLU A 152 19.63 -10.26 4.01
CA GLU A 152 19.58 -11.01 5.26
C GLU A 152 18.41 -10.47 6.12
N LEU A 153 18.42 -9.17 6.39
CA LEU A 153 17.35 -8.50 7.16
C LEU A 153 16.12 -8.16 6.32
N LYS A 154 16.24 -8.12 4.99
CA LYS A 154 15.17 -7.79 4.03
C LYS A 154 14.49 -6.45 4.33
N LEU A 155 15.29 -5.49 4.77
CA LEU A 155 14.88 -4.14 5.12
C LEU A 155 15.16 -3.18 3.97
N GLU A 156 14.10 -2.69 3.33
CA GLU A 156 14.23 -1.64 2.33
C GLU A 156 14.44 -0.27 2.99
N LYS A 157 15.31 0.56 2.39
CA LYS A 157 15.59 1.90 2.91
C LYS A 157 14.35 2.81 2.84
N PRO A 158 13.82 3.28 3.98
CA PRO A 158 12.62 4.11 3.98
C PRO A 158 12.91 5.53 3.47
N ALA A 159 11.97 6.09 2.72
CA ALA A 159 12.09 7.45 2.21
C ALA A 159 11.62 8.48 3.24
N ILE A 160 12.53 9.25 3.85
CA ILE A 160 12.25 10.18 4.97
C ILE A 160 11.07 11.17 4.71
N LYS A 161 10.86 11.57 3.46
CA LYS A 161 9.81 12.56 3.12
C LYS A 161 8.41 11.94 3.00
N THR A 162 8.27 10.62 3.01
CA THR A 162 6.99 9.97 2.71
C THR A 162 6.10 9.81 3.92
N ALA A 163 6.62 9.69 5.16
CA ALA A 163 5.79 9.43 6.35
C ALA A 163 4.62 10.43 6.53
N CYS A 164 4.87 11.73 6.39
CA CYS A 164 3.80 12.75 6.47
C CYS A 164 2.83 12.66 5.29
N VAL A 165 3.34 12.35 4.10
CA VAL A 165 2.54 12.19 2.88
C VAL A 165 1.67 10.93 2.96
N GLU A 166 2.19 9.83 3.48
CA GLU A 166 1.48 8.57 3.73
C GLU A 166 0.32 8.80 4.69
N GLY A 167 0.57 9.45 5.83
CA GLY A 167 -0.47 9.84 6.77
C GLY A 167 -1.53 10.75 6.15
N LEU A 168 -1.12 11.77 5.39
CA LEU A 168 -2.04 12.68 4.71
C LEU A 168 -2.89 11.94 3.66
N VAL A 169 -2.27 11.11 2.83
CA VAL A 169 -2.96 10.33 1.79
C VAL A 169 -3.96 9.37 2.42
N MET A 170 -3.60 8.66 3.50
CA MET A 170 -4.52 7.77 4.20
C MET A 170 -5.71 8.53 4.78
N GLY A 171 -5.46 9.61 5.52
CA GLY A 171 -6.51 10.40 6.18
C GLY A 171 -7.45 11.09 5.17
N VAL A 172 -6.90 11.70 4.11
CA VAL A 172 -7.71 12.34 3.06
C VAL A 172 -8.52 11.31 2.28
N SER A 173 -7.95 10.15 1.97
CA SER A 173 -8.67 9.08 1.27
C SER A 173 -9.82 8.56 2.11
N TYR A 174 -9.62 8.39 3.41
CA TYR A 174 -10.69 8.05 4.36
C TYR A 174 -11.78 9.11 4.40
N PHE A 175 -11.39 10.38 4.53
CA PHE A 175 -12.33 11.49 4.56
C PHE A 175 -13.20 11.53 3.29
N ILE A 176 -12.59 11.41 2.10
CA ILE A 176 -13.33 11.41 0.83
C ILE A 176 -14.25 10.18 0.74
N GLY A 177 -13.77 9.00 1.15
CA GLY A 177 -14.57 7.78 1.18
C GLY A 177 -15.85 7.93 2.02
N GLY A 178 -15.73 8.55 3.19
CA GLY A 178 -16.85 8.67 4.14
C GLY A 178 -17.86 9.75 3.82
N LEU A 179 -17.56 10.64 2.87
CA LEU A 179 -18.56 11.58 2.36
C LEU A 179 -19.67 10.87 1.58
N PHE A 180 -19.35 9.81 0.82
CA PHE A 180 -20.33 9.10 -0.01
C PHE A 180 -21.54 8.56 0.77
N PRO A 181 -21.36 7.81 1.88
CA PRO A 181 -22.50 7.35 2.67
C PRO A 181 -23.25 8.48 3.38
N LEU A 182 -22.57 9.61 3.67
CA LEU A 182 -23.14 10.70 4.46
C LEU A 182 -23.96 11.70 3.63
N VAL A 183 -23.56 11.98 2.38
CA VAL A 183 -24.21 12.95 1.48
C VAL A 183 -25.74 12.76 1.37
N PRO A 184 -26.28 11.53 1.23
CA PRO A 184 -27.73 11.33 1.14
C PRO A 184 -28.53 11.81 2.36
N TYR A 185 -27.94 11.80 3.56
CA TYR A 185 -28.63 12.28 4.77
C TYR A 185 -28.74 13.80 4.82
N PHE A 186 -27.85 14.53 4.15
CA PHE A 186 -27.99 15.97 3.96
C PHE A 186 -29.08 16.33 2.93
N ALA A 187 -29.27 15.48 1.92
CA ALA A 187 -30.29 15.68 0.89
C ALA A 187 -31.71 15.37 1.39
N PHE A 188 -31.86 14.44 2.34
CA PHE A 188 -33.16 14.01 2.89
C PHE A 188 -33.26 14.21 4.42
N PRO A 189 -33.17 15.46 4.92
CA PRO A 189 -33.09 15.73 6.37
C PRO A 189 -34.35 15.33 7.14
N HIS A 190 -35.52 15.32 6.49
CA HIS A 190 -36.81 15.04 7.14
C HIS A 190 -37.27 13.58 7.03
N ASN A 191 -36.54 12.73 6.28
CA ASN A 191 -36.94 11.35 6.06
C ASN A 191 -35.74 10.40 6.12
N THR A 192 -35.44 9.95 7.34
CA THR A 192 -34.31 9.06 7.66
C THR A 192 -34.31 7.78 6.82
N LEU A 193 -35.49 7.20 6.56
CA LEU A 193 -35.60 5.98 5.75
C LEU A 193 -35.21 6.21 4.28
N HIS A 194 -35.68 7.31 3.68
CA HIS A 194 -35.27 7.65 2.31
C HIS A 194 -33.78 8.00 2.23
N GLY A 195 -33.25 8.69 3.25
CA GLY A 195 -31.81 8.93 3.40
C GLY A 195 -31.01 7.62 3.46
N LEU A 196 -31.46 6.66 4.26
CA LEU A 196 -30.84 5.35 4.41
C LEU A 196 -30.83 4.55 3.10
N PHE A 197 -31.98 4.39 2.43
CA PHE A 197 -32.03 3.62 1.18
C PHE A 197 -31.20 4.26 0.06
N THR A 198 -31.17 5.60 0.01
CA THR A 198 -30.33 6.33 -0.95
C THR A 198 -28.84 6.15 -0.60
N SER A 199 -28.48 6.18 0.68
CA SER A 199 -27.12 5.89 1.17
C SER A 199 -26.69 4.47 0.84
N ILE A 200 -27.56 3.47 1.02
CA ILE A 200 -27.29 2.08 0.62
C ILE A 200 -27.02 2.00 -0.88
N ALA A 201 -27.84 2.64 -1.71
CA ALA A 201 -27.67 2.61 -3.17
C ALA A 201 -26.38 3.28 -3.63
N VAL A 202 -26.10 4.50 -3.13
CA VAL A 202 -24.87 5.25 -3.46
C VAL A 202 -23.64 4.50 -2.99
N THR A 203 -23.62 4.06 -1.73
CA THR A 203 -22.48 3.38 -1.14
C THR A 203 -22.23 2.03 -1.78
N GLY A 204 -23.29 1.25 -2.05
CA GLY A 204 -23.19 -0.02 -2.77
C GLY A 204 -22.56 0.15 -4.15
N MET A 205 -22.96 1.18 -4.90
CA MET A 205 -22.35 1.52 -6.19
C MET A 205 -20.85 1.86 -6.05
N VAL A 206 -20.51 2.71 -5.06
CA VAL A 206 -19.13 3.12 -4.82
C VAL A 206 -18.26 1.93 -4.41
N LEU A 207 -18.74 1.03 -3.54
CA LEU A 207 -18.03 -0.20 -3.15
C LEU A 207 -17.77 -1.12 -4.34
N LEU A 208 -18.75 -1.30 -5.22
CA LEU A 208 -18.59 -2.11 -6.44
C LEU A 208 -17.55 -1.49 -7.38
N LEU A 209 -17.66 -0.19 -7.66
CA LEU A 209 -16.73 0.52 -8.54
C LEU A 209 -15.31 0.51 -7.98
N PHE A 210 -15.16 0.77 -6.69
CA PHE A 210 -13.87 0.79 -6.03
C PHE A 210 -13.25 -0.62 -5.98
N GLY A 211 -14.03 -1.64 -5.60
CA GLY A 211 -13.57 -3.03 -5.56
C GLY A 211 -13.14 -3.55 -6.94
N PHE A 212 -13.82 -3.15 -8.01
CA PHE A 212 -13.41 -3.45 -9.38
C PHE A 212 -12.13 -2.69 -9.78
N THR A 213 -12.09 -1.38 -9.51
CA THR A 213 -10.99 -0.50 -9.93
C THR A 213 -9.68 -0.87 -9.23
N LYS A 214 -9.71 -1.10 -7.90
CA LYS A 214 -8.50 -1.50 -7.15
C LYS A 214 -7.89 -2.78 -7.70
N ALA A 215 -8.73 -3.76 -8.05
CA ALA A 215 -8.27 -5.03 -8.59
C ALA A 215 -7.67 -4.89 -9.99
N ARG A 216 -8.19 -3.97 -10.82
CA ARG A 216 -7.62 -3.65 -12.13
C ARG A 216 -6.30 -2.88 -12.02
N LEU A 217 -6.17 -1.97 -11.05
CA LEU A 217 -4.92 -1.23 -10.81
C LEU A 217 -3.77 -2.17 -10.39
N ILE A 218 -4.09 -3.26 -9.69
CA ILE A 218 -3.14 -4.31 -9.30
C ILE A 218 -2.79 -5.25 -10.48
N GLY A 219 -3.44 -5.11 -11.63
CA GLY A 219 -3.18 -5.93 -12.82
C GLY A 219 -3.84 -7.31 -12.81
N THR A 220 -4.88 -7.50 -11.98
CA THR A 220 -5.57 -8.79 -11.88
C THR A 220 -6.53 -9.06 -13.05
N SER A 221 -6.87 -10.33 -13.27
CA SER A 221 -7.82 -10.75 -14.31
C SER A 221 -9.21 -10.12 -14.08
N TRP A 222 -10.01 -10.02 -15.15
CA TRP A 222 -11.39 -9.53 -15.05
C TRP A 222 -12.23 -10.28 -14.01
N LYS A 223 -12.05 -11.61 -13.90
CA LYS A 223 -12.75 -12.43 -12.91
C LYS A 223 -12.40 -12.02 -11.48
N ALA A 224 -11.11 -11.76 -11.21
CA ALA A 224 -10.65 -11.29 -9.91
C ALA A 224 -11.16 -9.88 -9.60
N ALA A 225 -11.29 -9.01 -10.60
CA ALA A 225 -11.85 -7.68 -10.41
C ALA A 225 -13.35 -7.71 -10.04
N PHE A 226 -14.15 -8.56 -10.69
CA PHE A 226 -15.53 -8.78 -10.28
C PHE A 226 -15.65 -9.39 -8.89
N ALA A 227 -14.79 -10.36 -8.55
CA ALA A 227 -14.74 -10.93 -7.20
C ALA A 227 -14.41 -9.87 -6.15
N GLY A 228 -13.46 -8.97 -6.44
CA GLY A 228 -13.09 -7.86 -5.56
C GLY A 228 -14.22 -6.86 -5.34
N ALA A 229 -15.01 -6.56 -6.38
CA ALA A 229 -16.21 -5.73 -6.27
C ALA A 229 -17.26 -6.38 -5.33
N ILE A 230 -17.55 -7.66 -5.54
CA ILE A 230 -18.50 -8.42 -4.72
C ILE A 230 -18.00 -8.51 -3.27
N GLN A 231 -16.71 -8.75 -3.05
CA GLN A 231 -16.11 -8.81 -1.72
C GLN A 231 -16.31 -7.50 -0.96
N MET A 232 -16.03 -6.35 -1.58
CA MET A 232 -16.22 -5.04 -0.94
C MET A 232 -17.69 -4.78 -0.61
N LEU A 233 -18.61 -5.16 -1.51
CA LEU A 233 -20.04 -5.04 -1.27
C LEU A 233 -20.48 -5.91 -0.08
N ILE A 234 -20.00 -7.15 0.01
CA ILE A 234 -20.31 -8.07 1.12
C ILE A 234 -19.78 -7.50 2.44
N VAL A 235 -18.52 -7.05 2.47
CA VAL A 235 -17.91 -6.46 3.68
C VAL A 235 -18.72 -5.27 4.17
N GLY A 236 -19.04 -4.32 3.28
CA GLY A 236 -19.87 -3.16 3.61
C GLY A 236 -21.28 -3.53 4.08
N SER A 237 -21.91 -4.51 3.42
CA SER A 237 -23.26 -4.98 3.78
C SER A 237 -23.28 -5.65 5.15
N VAL A 238 -22.30 -6.50 5.45
CA VAL A 238 -22.17 -7.17 6.75
C VAL A 238 -21.92 -6.14 7.85
N ALA A 239 -20.97 -5.22 7.65
CA ALA A 239 -20.67 -4.17 8.63
C ALA A 239 -21.92 -3.33 8.95
N ALA A 240 -22.65 -2.88 7.92
CA ALA A 240 -23.86 -2.11 8.10
C ALA A 240 -25.00 -2.90 8.75
N ALA A 241 -25.21 -4.16 8.36
CA ALA A 241 -26.23 -5.02 8.96
C ALA A 241 -25.94 -5.27 10.45
N VAL A 242 -24.68 -5.53 10.81
CA VAL A 242 -24.26 -5.71 12.20
C VAL A 242 -24.46 -4.42 13.00
N ALA A 243 -24.00 -3.27 12.50
CA ALA A 243 -24.17 -1.99 13.18
C ALA A 243 -25.66 -1.63 13.37
N TYR A 244 -26.48 -1.81 12.34
CA TYR A 244 -27.94 -1.65 12.41
C TYR A 244 -28.57 -2.56 13.46
N GLY A 245 -28.20 -3.84 13.46
CA GLY A 245 -28.70 -4.82 14.43
C GLY A 245 -28.36 -4.46 15.86
N ILE A 246 -27.10 -4.06 16.13
CA ILE A 246 -26.63 -3.69 17.47
C ILE A 246 -27.36 -2.44 17.98
N VAL A 247 -27.41 -1.37 17.18
CA VAL A 247 -28.06 -0.12 17.62
C VAL A 247 -29.55 -0.35 17.88
N ARG A 248 -30.23 -1.08 16.99
CA ARG A 248 -31.65 -1.40 17.17
C ARG A 248 -31.91 -2.29 18.40
N ALA A 249 -31.04 -3.26 18.68
CA ALA A 249 -31.18 -4.13 19.84
C ALA A 249 -31.02 -3.36 21.16
N VAL A 250 -30.04 -2.44 21.23
CA VAL A 250 -29.82 -1.60 22.41
C VAL A 250 -30.98 -0.64 22.63
N ASP A 251 -31.52 -0.02 21.57
CA ASP A 251 -32.67 0.87 21.66
C ASP A 251 -33.94 0.13 22.11
N SER A 252 -34.20 -1.06 21.54
CA SER A 252 -35.36 -1.87 21.91
C SER A 252 -35.37 -2.31 23.39
N ASN A 253 -34.20 -2.56 23.98
CA ASN A 253 -34.07 -2.94 25.39
C ASN A 253 -34.21 -1.76 26.37
N ARG A 254 -34.02 -0.51 25.92
CA ARG A 254 -34.23 0.68 26.76
C ARG A 254 -35.68 1.13 26.83
N ASN A 255 -36.53 0.59 25.96
CA ASN A 255 -37.97 0.87 25.89
C ASN A 255 -38.82 -0.16 26.68
N LEU A 256 -38.20 -1.03 27.48
CA LEU A 256 -38.81 -1.94 28.47
C LEU A 256 -38.50 -1.45 29.89
#